data_AF-A0A2R6G2V1-F1
#
_entry.id   AF-A0A2R6G2V1-F1
#
_cell.length_a   1.000
_cell.length_b   1.000
_cell.length_c   1.000
_cell.angle_alpha   90.00
_cell.angle_beta   90.00
_cell.angle_gamma   90.00
#
_symmetry.space_group_name_H-M   'P 1'
#
loop_
_entity.id
_entity.type
_entity.pdbx_description
1 polymer ?
#
loop_
_entity_poly.entity_id
_entity_poly.type
_entity_poly.pdbx_seq_one_letter_code
_entity_poly.pdbx_strand_id
1 'polypeptide(L)'
;MPKLSDVTSFERDLPSELRADLEKYTNQGGLLGVFTYFFTYLETDDEDLAATAASIPTCLFVMSSLHDDAIDEAIEQEEDLKGFLNWRTTVGDVIFTYAIDFAEELPEGFDVGTITGRFREIGAGQLREESLTTTDLTVEQAITRVEERGSVWGELAVGPVEAAGYYSEARLERIYTFTANLLFVLTVIDDVEDLPEDLGNDVLNVPLLLYRGDPTEHASTRALIDSVLDSDVPARLDELITEHEDEMEAAARQFAADSRHETSDLLDAWNRSLVWYLDAACTVPVERNVPEERQEAIRSKLGGDDETKRRYLLEEIVAEFPARFDSREEFAASMSSLPATSLVPAAIKTFHIEALVDSVMTTSLEDALANLRAESTTAD
;
A
#
# COMPACT_ATOMS: atom_id res chain seq x y z
N MET A 1 -12.25 -19.45 -12.71
CA MET A 1 -11.90 -18.05 -12.94
C MET A 1 -10.48 -17.97 -13.46
N PRO A 2 -10.16 -17.01 -14.35
CA PRO A 2 -8.77 -16.66 -14.62
C PRO A 2 -8.14 -16.17 -13.32
N LYS A 3 -6.99 -16.73 -12.96
CA LYS A 3 -6.14 -16.17 -11.90
C LYS A 3 -5.48 -14.89 -12.44
N LEU A 4 -5.01 -13.99 -11.57
CA LEU A 4 -4.09 -12.92 -11.98
C LEU A 4 -2.85 -13.50 -12.72
N SER A 5 -2.40 -14.71 -12.36
CA SER A 5 -1.40 -15.45 -13.15
C SER A 5 -1.84 -15.93 -14.54
N ASP A 6 -3.16 -15.98 -14.83
CA ASP A 6 -3.69 -16.21 -16.18
C ASP A 6 -3.79 -14.89 -16.97
N VAL A 7 -4.06 -13.77 -16.28
CA VAL A 7 -4.02 -12.40 -16.81
C VAL A 7 -2.64 -12.10 -17.39
N THR A 8 -1.58 -12.61 -16.76
CA THR A 8 -0.22 -12.39 -17.21
C THR A 8 0.36 -13.47 -18.13
N SER A 9 -0.49 -14.33 -18.72
CA SER A 9 -0.06 -15.42 -19.60
C SER A 9 0.77 -15.00 -20.83
N PHE A 10 0.79 -13.71 -21.17
CA PHE A 10 1.63 -13.09 -22.20
C PHE A 10 3.04 -12.69 -21.73
N GLU A 11 3.34 -12.78 -20.43
CA GLU A 11 4.63 -12.37 -19.82
C GLU A 11 5.87 -13.03 -20.42
N ARG A 12 5.73 -14.25 -20.94
CA ARG A 12 6.85 -15.03 -21.47
C ARG A 12 7.50 -14.38 -22.69
N ASP A 13 6.74 -13.60 -23.44
CA ASP A 13 7.21 -12.91 -24.64
C ASP A 13 7.67 -11.47 -24.36
N LEU A 14 7.52 -10.99 -23.11
CA LEU A 14 7.95 -9.65 -22.71
C LEU A 14 9.47 -9.56 -22.48
N PRO A 15 10.05 -8.35 -22.66
CA PRO A 15 11.39 -8.04 -22.15
C PRO A 15 11.54 -8.41 -20.67
N SER A 16 12.73 -8.84 -20.26
CA SER A 16 12.97 -9.32 -18.88
C SER A 16 12.76 -8.25 -17.82
N GLU A 17 13.12 -7.01 -18.13
CA GLU A 17 12.95 -5.86 -17.22
C GLU A 17 11.46 -5.58 -17.00
N LEU A 18 10.70 -5.44 -18.09
CA LEU A 18 9.25 -5.27 -18.00
C LEU A 18 8.53 -6.42 -17.29
N ARG A 19 9.03 -7.66 -17.40
CA ARG A 19 8.50 -8.78 -16.61
C ARG A 19 8.77 -8.59 -15.12
N ALA A 20 9.97 -8.14 -14.75
CA ALA A 20 10.30 -7.86 -13.36
C ALA A 20 9.43 -6.73 -12.79
N ASP A 21 9.19 -5.67 -13.59
CA ASP A 21 8.31 -4.57 -13.21
C ASP A 21 6.86 -5.05 -13.03
N LEU A 22 6.35 -5.87 -13.95
CA LEU A 22 5.03 -6.49 -13.80
C LEU A 22 4.90 -7.34 -12.54
N GLU A 23 5.91 -8.16 -12.24
CA GLU A 23 5.94 -8.98 -11.02
C GLU A 23 5.96 -8.07 -9.77
N LYS A 24 6.77 -7.00 -9.77
CA LYS A 24 6.83 -5.99 -8.70
C LYS A 24 5.48 -5.32 -8.50
N TYR A 25 4.89 -4.76 -9.54
CA TYR A 25 3.62 -4.02 -9.45
C TYR A 25 2.45 -4.94 -9.13
N THR A 26 2.47 -6.19 -9.58
CA THR A 26 1.43 -7.17 -9.22
C THR A 26 1.52 -7.52 -7.73
N ASN A 27 2.75 -7.70 -7.21
CA ASN A 27 2.96 -7.92 -5.78
C ASN A 27 2.46 -6.73 -4.94
N GLN A 28 2.69 -5.49 -5.36
CA GLN A 28 2.23 -4.29 -4.66
C GLN A 28 0.72 -4.08 -4.79
N GLY A 29 0.17 -4.08 -6.02
CA GLY A 29 -1.25 -3.91 -6.29
C GLY A 29 -2.11 -5.00 -5.65
N GLY A 30 -1.57 -6.22 -5.51
CA GLY A 30 -2.24 -7.30 -4.80
C GLY A 30 -2.49 -6.99 -3.32
N LEU A 31 -1.67 -6.14 -2.67
CA LEU A 31 -1.89 -5.70 -1.30
C LEU A 31 -3.10 -4.76 -1.20
N LEU A 32 -3.36 -3.93 -2.22
CA LEU A 32 -4.63 -3.19 -2.31
C LEU A 32 -5.80 -4.15 -2.46
N GLY A 33 -5.64 -5.20 -3.30
CA GLY A 33 -6.62 -6.26 -3.45
C GLY A 33 -6.92 -7.02 -2.15
N VAL A 34 -5.96 -7.17 -1.23
CA VAL A 34 -6.18 -7.79 0.09
C VAL A 34 -7.26 -7.05 0.88
N PHE A 35 -7.27 -5.71 0.84
CA PHE A 35 -8.30 -4.89 1.50
C PHE A 35 -9.67 -5.12 0.88
N THR A 36 -9.77 -5.04 -0.45
CA THR A 36 -11.02 -5.29 -1.16
C THR A 36 -11.55 -6.68 -0.87
N TYR A 37 -10.69 -7.70 -0.98
CA TYR A 37 -11.04 -9.09 -0.70
C TYR A 37 -11.60 -9.22 0.72
N PHE A 38 -10.87 -8.71 1.70
CA PHE A 38 -11.22 -8.77 3.11
C PHE A 38 -12.64 -8.24 3.35
N PHE A 39 -12.93 -7.02 2.91
CA PHE A 39 -14.22 -6.39 3.17
C PHE A 39 -15.35 -6.99 2.33
N THR A 40 -15.09 -7.42 1.10
CA THR A 40 -16.12 -8.12 0.30
C THR A 40 -16.47 -9.46 0.94
N TYR A 41 -15.46 -10.30 1.22
CA TYR A 41 -15.67 -11.63 1.82
C TYR A 41 -16.35 -11.54 3.18
N LEU A 42 -15.95 -10.58 4.03
CA LEU A 42 -16.53 -10.40 5.37
C LEU A 42 -18.07 -10.22 5.33
N GLU A 43 -18.62 -9.59 4.30
CA GLU A 43 -20.07 -9.40 4.18
C GLU A 43 -20.79 -10.50 3.39
N THR A 44 -20.09 -11.19 2.48
CA THR A 44 -20.71 -12.12 1.53
C THR A 44 -20.45 -13.60 1.81
N ASP A 45 -19.34 -13.93 2.49
CA ASP A 45 -18.80 -15.30 2.59
C ASP A 45 -18.58 -15.96 1.21
N ASP A 46 -18.32 -15.15 0.18
CA ASP A 46 -18.13 -15.59 -1.20
C ASP A 46 -16.69 -15.31 -1.67
N GLU A 47 -15.86 -16.36 -1.67
CA GLU A 47 -14.44 -16.29 -2.05
C GLU A 47 -14.24 -15.93 -3.53
N ASP A 48 -15.13 -16.38 -4.42
CA ASP A 48 -15.03 -16.11 -5.86
C ASP A 48 -15.37 -14.63 -6.13
N LEU A 49 -16.46 -14.12 -5.54
CA LEU A 49 -16.83 -12.71 -5.64
C LEU A 49 -15.74 -11.78 -5.05
N ALA A 50 -15.22 -12.12 -3.89
CA ALA A 50 -14.15 -11.36 -3.25
C ALA A 50 -12.87 -11.35 -4.10
N ALA A 51 -12.50 -12.48 -4.70
CA ALA A 51 -11.36 -12.59 -5.61
C ALA A 51 -11.55 -11.76 -6.88
N THR A 52 -12.74 -11.78 -7.50
CA THR A 52 -13.05 -10.95 -8.67
C THR A 52 -12.94 -9.47 -8.33
N ALA A 53 -13.59 -9.04 -7.23
CA ALA A 53 -13.57 -7.65 -6.80
C ALA A 53 -12.14 -7.15 -6.49
N ALA A 54 -11.33 -7.97 -5.80
CA ALA A 54 -9.94 -7.66 -5.44
C ALA A 54 -8.98 -7.59 -6.64
N SER A 55 -9.30 -8.30 -7.72
CA SER A 55 -8.47 -8.29 -8.94
C SER A 55 -8.57 -6.95 -9.70
N ILE A 56 -9.66 -6.20 -9.51
CA ILE A 56 -9.87 -4.89 -10.16
C ILE A 56 -8.84 -3.84 -9.70
N PRO A 57 -8.75 -3.46 -8.41
CA PRO A 57 -7.76 -2.48 -7.98
C PRO A 57 -6.33 -2.98 -8.18
N THR A 58 -6.09 -4.29 -8.11
CA THR A 58 -4.79 -4.88 -8.44
C THR A 58 -4.37 -4.58 -9.88
N CYS A 59 -5.25 -4.84 -10.86
CA CYS A 59 -4.97 -4.56 -12.28
C CYS A 59 -4.85 -3.05 -12.55
N LEU A 60 -5.69 -2.24 -11.93
CA LEU A 60 -5.65 -0.79 -12.09
C LEU A 60 -4.35 -0.19 -11.54
N PHE A 61 -3.85 -0.69 -10.42
CA PHE A 61 -2.55 -0.31 -9.88
C PHE A 61 -1.43 -0.65 -10.87
N VAL A 62 -1.34 -1.92 -11.32
CA VAL A 62 -0.29 -2.35 -12.25
C VAL A 62 -0.28 -1.52 -13.55
N MET A 63 -1.46 -1.30 -14.13
CA MET A 63 -1.56 -0.48 -15.33
C MET A 63 -1.10 0.96 -15.08
N SER A 64 -1.52 1.56 -13.96
CA SER A 64 -1.13 2.91 -13.62
C SER A 64 0.38 3.03 -13.42
N SER A 65 1.01 2.12 -12.67
CA SER A 65 2.47 2.14 -12.47
C SER A 65 3.22 2.04 -13.79
N LEU A 66 2.79 1.16 -14.71
CA LEU A 66 3.41 1.08 -16.03
C LEU A 66 3.24 2.37 -16.86
N HIS A 67 2.10 3.04 -16.73
CA HIS A 67 1.86 4.32 -17.42
C HIS A 67 2.65 5.45 -16.77
N ASP A 68 2.85 5.41 -15.45
CA ASP A 68 3.67 6.36 -14.69
C ASP A 68 5.15 6.25 -15.08
N ASP A 69 5.72 5.05 -15.06
CA ASP A 69 7.09 4.82 -15.54
C ASP A 69 7.27 5.26 -17.01
N ALA A 70 6.22 5.11 -17.82
CA ALA A 70 6.25 5.55 -19.22
C ALA A 70 6.32 7.09 -19.35
N ILE A 71 5.87 7.84 -18.35
CA ILE A 71 5.96 9.29 -18.28
C ILE A 71 7.32 9.69 -17.66
N ASP A 72 7.66 9.13 -16.50
CA ASP A 72 8.76 9.61 -15.66
C ASP A 72 10.12 9.14 -16.16
N GLU A 73 10.28 7.86 -16.49
CA GLU A 73 11.57 7.31 -16.93
C GLU A 73 11.86 7.60 -18.42
N ALA A 74 10.92 8.22 -19.16
CA ALA A 74 11.05 8.48 -20.58
C ALA A 74 12.32 9.27 -20.93
N ILE A 75 12.78 10.14 -20.03
CA ILE A 75 13.98 10.97 -20.22
C ILE A 75 15.26 10.12 -20.18
N GLU A 76 15.27 9.03 -19.42
CA GLU A 76 16.44 8.18 -19.21
C GLU A 76 16.69 7.20 -20.35
N GLN A 77 15.70 6.99 -21.22
CA GLN A 77 15.64 5.90 -22.18
C GLN A 77 16.03 6.32 -23.61
N GLU A 78 17.00 7.23 -23.79
CA GLU A 78 17.35 7.84 -25.08
C GLU A 78 17.63 6.82 -26.22
N GLU A 79 18.17 5.64 -25.91
CA GLU A 79 18.57 4.64 -26.92
C GLU A 79 17.41 3.81 -27.49
N ASP A 80 16.36 3.53 -26.72
CA ASP A 80 15.16 2.79 -27.18
C ASP A 80 13.85 3.36 -26.62
N LEU A 81 13.76 4.69 -26.52
CA LEU A 81 12.58 5.39 -26.01
C LEU A 81 11.28 4.90 -26.65
N LYS A 82 11.29 4.67 -27.96
CA LYS A 82 10.10 4.20 -28.67
C LYS A 82 9.72 2.77 -28.26
N GLY A 83 10.68 1.86 -28.13
CA GLY A 83 10.42 0.49 -27.68
C GLY A 83 9.87 0.48 -26.26
N PHE A 84 10.56 1.21 -25.37
CA PHE A 84 10.18 1.43 -23.97
C PHE A 84 8.73 1.91 -23.82
N LEU A 85 8.38 3.04 -24.45
CA LEU A 85 7.04 3.62 -24.37
C LEU A 85 5.97 2.67 -24.93
N ASN A 86 6.21 2.07 -26.09
CA ASN A 86 5.22 1.17 -26.69
C ASN A 86 4.94 -0.03 -25.78
N TRP A 87 5.97 -0.61 -25.16
CA TRP A 87 5.80 -1.75 -24.28
C TRP A 87 5.01 -1.39 -23.04
N ARG A 88 5.44 -0.38 -22.28
CA ARG A 88 4.79 0.02 -21.02
C ARG A 88 3.35 0.46 -21.25
N THR A 89 3.09 1.34 -22.22
CA THR A 89 1.72 1.79 -22.52
C THR A 89 0.82 0.65 -23.01
N THR A 90 1.29 -0.15 -23.98
CA THR A 90 0.45 -1.23 -24.55
C THR A 90 0.17 -2.33 -23.54
N VAL A 91 1.16 -2.72 -22.74
CA VAL A 91 0.96 -3.73 -21.69
C VAL A 91 0.05 -3.20 -20.60
N GLY A 92 0.21 -1.94 -20.18
CA GLY A 92 -0.72 -1.28 -19.26
C GLY A 92 -2.16 -1.29 -19.82
N ASP A 93 -2.36 -0.93 -21.08
CA ASP A 93 -3.68 -0.94 -21.73
C ASP A 93 -4.29 -2.35 -21.77
N VAL A 94 -3.48 -3.37 -22.05
CA VAL A 94 -3.92 -4.77 -22.00
C VAL A 94 -4.35 -5.15 -20.58
N ILE A 95 -3.58 -4.78 -19.56
CA ILE A 95 -3.92 -5.01 -18.14
C ILE A 95 -5.23 -4.31 -17.77
N PHE A 96 -5.45 -3.09 -18.24
CA PHE A 96 -6.71 -2.38 -18.05
C PHE A 96 -7.91 -3.15 -18.63
N THR A 97 -7.76 -3.84 -19.76
CA THR A 97 -8.86 -4.66 -20.31
C THR A 97 -9.27 -5.79 -19.38
N TYR A 98 -8.35 -6.36 -18.59
CA TYR A 98 -8.71 -7.36 -17.58
C TYR A 98 -9.45 -6.77 -16.39
N ALA A 99 -9.14 -5.54 -15.98
CA ALA A 99 -9.95 -4.85 -14.98
C ALA A 99 -11.40 -4.67 -15.45
N ILE A 100 -11.60 -4.43 -16.75
CA ILE A 100 -12.94 -4.38 -17.36
C ILE A 100 -13.59 -5.77 -17.35
N ASP A 101 -12.87 -6.82 -17.77
CA ASP A 101 -13.39 -8.19 -17.75
C ASP A 101 -13.85 -8.60 -16.34
N PHE A 102 -13.05 -8.33 -15.31
CA PHE A 102 -13.44 -8.59 -13.92
C PHE A 102 -14.65 -7.76 -13.49
N ALA A 103 -14.73 -6.51 -13.91
CA ALA A 103 -15.89 -5.66 -13.62
C ALA A 103 -17.18 -6.17 -14.31
N GLU A 104 -17.08 -6.76 -15.50
CA GLU A 104 -18.20 -7.41 -16.19
C GLU A 104 -18.63 -8.73 -15.54
N GLU A 105 -17.72 -9.42 -14.85
CA GLU A 105 -18.01 -10.63 -14.07
C GLU A 105 -18.69 -10.34 -12.73
N LEU A 106 -18.65 -9.09 -12.25
CA LEU A 106 -19.35 -8.70 -11.03
C LEU A 106 -20.88 -8.77 -11.20
N PRO A 107 -21.63 -9.12 -10.14
CA PRO A 107 -23.09 -9.13 -10.18
C PRO A 107 -23.70 -7.78 -10.60
N GLU A 108 -24.88 -7.78 -11.25
CA GLU A 108 -25.60 -6.58 -11.72
C GLU A 108 -25.84 -5.49 -10.66
N GLY A 109 -25.70 -5.82 -9.37
CA GLY A 109 -25.81 -4.88 -8.26
C GLY A 109 -24.55 -4.05 -7.98
N PHE A 110 -23.42 -4.36 -8.60
CA PHE A 110 -22.17 -3.61 -8.41
C PHE A 110 -22.14 -2.35 -9.28
N ASP A 111 -22.04 -1.17 -8.65
CA ASP A 111 -21.85 0.09 -9.37
C ASP A 111 -20.38 0.29 -9.77
N VAL A 112 -19.99 -0.27 -10.91
CA VAL A 112 -18.66 -0.08 -11.53
C VAL A 112 -18.42 1.40 -11.90
N GLY A 113 -19.46 2.23 -11.97
CA GLY A 113 -19.36 3.67 -12.15
C GLY A 113 -18.55 4.34 -11.05
N THR A 114 -18.68 3.88 -9.79
CA THR A 114 -17.89 4.37 -8.65
C THR A 114 -16.40 4.10 -8.85
N ILE A 115 -16.02 2.86 -9.20
CA ILE A 115 -14.62 2.45 -9.39
C ILE A 115 -13.98 3.25 -10.54
N THR A 116 -14.67 3.33 -11.69
CA THR A 116 -14.17 4.08 -12.85
C THR A 116 -14.18 5.59 -12.63
N GLY A 117 -15.04 6.10 -11.74
CA GLY A 117 -15.03 7.48 -11.27
C GLY A 117 -13.76 7.79 -10.50
N ARG A 118 -13.43 6.98 -9.48
CA ARG A 118 -12.20 7.10 -8.69
C ARG A 118 -10.94 6.99 -9.54
N PHE A 119 -10.90 6.04 -10.47
CA PHE A 119 -9.76 5.91 -11.36
C PHE A 119 -9.58 7.15 -12.28
N ARG A 120 -10.66 7.80 -12.72
CA ARG A 120 -10.57 9.08 -13.44
C ARG A 120 -10.08 10.22 -12.55
N GLU A 121 -10.39 10.22 -11.26
CA GLU A 121 -9.89 11.20 -10.30
C GLU A 121 -8.37 11.09 -10.16
N ILE A 122 -7.83 9.87 -10.07
CA ILE A 122 -6.38 9.59 -10.08
C ILE A 122 -5.73 10.18 -11.34
N GLY A 123 -6.22 9.80 -12.53
CA GLY A 123 -5.65 10.30 -13.79
C GLY A 123 -5.78 11.82 -13.96
N ALA A 124 -6.85 12.43 -13.43
CA ALA A 124 -6.99 13.88 -13.42
C ALA A 124 -6.05 14.55 -12.42
N GLY A 125 -5.71 13.89 -11.31
CA GLY A 125 -4.67 14.31 -10.36
C GLY A 125 -3.31 14.38 -11.03
N GLN A 126 -2.91 13.30 -11.71
CA GLN A 126 -1.63 13.22 -12.44
C GLN A 126 -1.46 14.34 -13.47
N LEU A 127 -2.51 14.62 -14.25
CA LEU A 127 -2.48 15.72 -15.23
C LEU A 127 -2.41 17.12 -14.58
N ARG A 128 -2.95 17.29 -13.36
CA ARG A 128 -2.84 18.56 -12.63
C ARG A 128 -1.41 18.76 -12.12
N GLU A 129 -0.77 17.70 -11.65
CA GLU A 129 0.61 17.71 -11.18
C GLU A 129 1.59 18.18 -12.25
N GLU A 130 1.51 17.64 -13.46
CA GLU A 130 2.32 18.08 -14.61
C GLU A 130 2.11 19.56 -14.99
N SER A 131 0.99 20.16 -14.57
CA SER A 131 0.61 21.52 -14.96
C SER A 131 1.01 22.61 -13.97
N LEU A 132 1.49 22.24 -12.78
CA LEU A 132 1.86 23.17 -11.71
C LEU A 132 3.35 23.53 -11.77
N THR A 133 3.67 24.81 -11.62
CA THR A 133 5.05 25.29 -11.46
C THR A 133 5.40 25.48 -9.99
N THR A 134 6.62 25.08 -9.61
CA THR A 134 7.14 24.97 -8.23
C THR A 134 7.07 26.24 -7.36
N THR A 135 6.88 27.42 -7.93
CA THR A 135 6.94 28.70 -7.20
C THR A 135 5.67 29.09 -6.42
N ASP A 136 4.55 28.37 -6.56
CA ASP A 136 3.24 28.78 -6.00
C ASP A 136 2.63 27.80 -4.97
N LEU A 137 3.31 26.71 -4.61
CA LEU A 137 2.79 25.65 -3.74
C LEU A 137 2.95 25.96 -2.24
N THR A 138 1.85 25.93 -1.50
CA THR A 138 1.84 25.96 -0.02
C THR A 138 1.91 24.55 0.58
N VAL A 139 2.29 24.44 1.85
CA VAL A 139 2.25 23.16 2.61
C VAL A 139 0.85 22.55 2.59
N GLU A 140 -0.20 23.35 2.80
CA GLU A 140 -1.59 22.90 2.74
C GLU A 140 -1.93 22.32 1.36
N GLN A 141 -1.46 22.95 0.28
CA GLN A 141 -1.68 22.45 -1.07
C GLN A 141 -0.95 21.13 -1.35
N ALA A 142 0.21 20.89 -0.74
CA ALA A 142 0.89 19.61 -0.88
C ALA A 142 0.29 18.50 -0.03
N ILE A 143 -0.17 18.80 1.19
CA ILE A 143 -0.94 17.84 1.97
C ILE A 143 -2.19 17.44 1.18
N THR A 144 -2.94 18.42 0.65
CA THR A 144 -4.08 18.15 -0.24
C THR A 144 -3.68 17.35 -1.48
N ARG A 145 -2.46 17.51 -2.01
CA ARG A 145 -1.99 16.69 -3.14
C ARG A 145 -1.71 15.25 -2.74
N VAL A 146 -1.10 15.01 -1.58
CA VAL A 146 -0.91 13.64 -1.06
C VAL A 146 -2.27 13.00 -0.80
N GLU A 147 -3.23 13.74 -0.25
CA GLU A 147 -4.62 13.28 -0.11
C GLU A 147 -5.29 13.00 -1.47
N GLU A 148 -5.03 13.82 -2.49
CA GLU A 148 -5.59 13.65 -3.84
C GLU A 148 -4.87 12.59 -4.71
N ARG A 149 -3.67 12.10 -4.33
CA ARG A 149 -2.87 11.11 -5.09
C ARG A 149 -2.65 9.82 -4.29
N GLY A 150 -1.96 9.91 -3.16
CA GLY A 150 -1.58 8.76 -2.33
C GLY A 150 -2.78 8.09 -1.70
N SER A 151 -3.61 8.86 -0.99
CA SER A 151 -4.81 8.34 -0.32
C SER A 151 -5.86 7.75 -1.28
N VAL A 152 -5.88 8.22 -2.54
CA VAL A 152 -6.85 7.77 -3.55
C VAL A 152 -6.62 6.31 -3.95
N TRP A 153 -5.42 5.75 -3.79
CA TRP A 153 -5.20 4.30 -3.95
C TRP A 153 -5.94 3.49 -2.87
N GLY A 154 -6.00 4.02 -1.65
CA GLY A 154 -6.84 3.48 -0.58
C GLY A 154 -8.31 3.55 -0.97
N GLU A 155 -8.76 4.70 -1.47
CA GLU A 155 -10.14 4.87 -1.96
C GLU A 155 -10.48 3.93 -3.13
N LEU A 156 -9.53 3.67 -4.03
CA LEU A 156 -9.69 2.74 -5.14
C LEU A 156 -9.89 1.31 -4.65
N ALA A 157 -9.17 0.89 -3.61
CA ALA A 157 -9.36 -0.41 -2.98
C ALA A 157 -10.73 -0.54 -2.30
N VAL A 158 -11.29 0.57 -1.80
CA VAL A 158 -12.63 0.63 -1.21
C VAL A 158 -13.73 0.71 -2.27
N GLY A 159 -13.45 1.23 -3.47
CA GLY A 159 -14.41 1.39 -4.56
C GLY A 159 -15.28 0.15 -4.84
N PRO A 160 -14.70 -1.06 -5.01
CA PRO A 160 -15.48 -2.28 -5.18
C PRO A 160 -16.29 -2.68 -3.94
N VAL A 161 -15.83 -2.33 -2.74
CA VAL A 161 -16.54 -2.56 -1.47
C VAL A 161 -17.78 -1.67 -1.37
N GLU A 162 -17.66 -0.40 -1.74
CA GLU A 162 -18.79 0.53 -1.87
C GLU A 162 -19.76 0.05 -2.95
N ALA A 163 -19.25 -0.30 -4.13
CA ALA A 163 -20.05 -0.76 -5.26
C ALA A 163 -20.91 -1.97 -4.91
N ALA A 164 -20.44 -2.84 -4.02
CA ALA A 164 -21.17 -4.01 -3.55
C ALA A 164 -22.44 -3.69 -2.74
N GLY A 165 -22.51 -2.49 -2.13
CA GLY A 165 -23.69 -1.99 -1.41
C GLY A 165 -24.00 -2.69 -0.08
N TYR A 166 -23.07 -3.49 0.47
CA TYR A 166 -23.29 -4.22 1.73
C TYR A 166 -23.06 -3.38 2.99
N TYR A 167 -22.25 -2.34 2.88
CA TYR A 167 -21.90 -1.46 3.99
C TYR A 167 -22.81 -0.23 4.01
N SER A 168 -23.26 0.16 5.21
CA SER A 168 -23.92 1.46 5.40
C SER A 168 -22.93 2.60 5.16
N GLU A 169 -23.42 3.77 4.77
CA GLU A 169 -22.63 5.00 4.58
C GLU A 169 -21.65 5.27 5.74
N ALA A 170 -22.11 5.21 6.99
CA ALA A 170 -21.25 5.43 8.16
C ALA A 170 -20.15 4.36 8.37
N ARG A 171 -20.34 3.14 7.85
CA ARG A 171 -19.30 2.10 7.90
C ARG A 171 -18.32 2.28 6.74
N LEU A 172 -18.81 2.61 5.55
CA LEU A 172 -17.97 2.94 4.41
C LEU A 172 -17.07 4.14 4.70
N GLU A 173 -17.61 5.19 5.31
CA GLU A 173 -16.86 6.37 5.73
C GLU A 173 -15.64 5.98 6.58
N ARG A 174 -15.80 5.04 7.53
CA ARG A 174 -14.68 4.57 8.36
C ARG A 174 -13.66 3.73 7.60
N ILE A 175 -14.11 2.92 6.64
CA ILE A 175 -13.20 2.15 5.78
C ILE A 175 -12.39 3.14 4.90
N TYR A 176 -13.05 4.17 4.38
CA TYR A 176 -12.39 5.25 3.64
C TYR A 176 -11.39 6.01 4.53
N THR A 177 -11.79 6.47 5.72
CA THR A 177 -10.89 7.14 6.66
C THR A 177 -9.68 6.27 7.01
N PHE A 178 -9.87 4.98 7.28
CA PHE A 178 -8.77 4.06 7.57
C PHE A 178 -7.80 3.97 6.38
N THR A 179 -8.32 3.67 5.18
CA THR A 179 -7.47 3.42 4.00
C THR A 179 -6.79 4.69 3.48
N ALA A 180 -7.48 5.83 3.51
CA ALA A 180 -6.94 7.12 3.09
C ALA A 180 -5.77 7.55 4.00
N ASN A 181 -5.92 7.43 5.32
CA ASN A 181 -4.88 7.78 6.28
C ASN A 181 -3.68 6.81 6.22
N LEU A 182 -3.93 5.50 6.07
CA LEU A 182 -2.84 4.52 5.89
C LEU A 182 -1.96 4.87 4.68
N LEU A 183 -2.59 5.11 3.53
CA LEU A 183 -1.89 5.41 2.29
C LEU A 183 -1.25 6.80 2.33
N PHE A 184 -1.84 7.76 3.04
CA PHE A 184 -1.21 9.05 3.30
C PHE A 184 0.12 8.87 4.05
N VAL A 185 0.10 8.13 5.17
CA VAL A 185 1.29 7.89 6.00
C VAL A 185 2.38 7.21 5.18
N LEU A 186 2.04 6.15 4.44
CA LEU A 186 3.01 5.45 3.59
C LEU A 186 3.59 6.39 2.52
N THR A 187 2.76 7.22 1.87
CA THR A 187 3.24 8.19 0.86
C THR A 187 4.20 9.22 1.45
N VAL A 188 3.92 9.73 2.67
CA VAL A 188 4.82 10.70 3.31
C VAL A 188 6.14 10.05 3.73
N ILE A 189 6.14 8.77 4.11
CA ILE A 189 7.36 8.02 4.41
C ILE A 189 8.18 7.80 3.13
N ASP A 190 7.53 7.42 2.03
CA ASP A 190 8.11 7.29 0.69
C ASP A 190 8.79 8.59 0.23
N ASP A 191 8.07 9.73 0.32
CA ASP A 191 8.58 11.07 0.02
C ASP A 191 9.88 11.43 0.80
N VAL A 192 10.06 10.87 2.00
CA VAL A 192 11.28 11.10 2.80
C VAL A 192 12.44 10.29 2.24
N GLU A 193 12.21 9.04 1.86
CA GLU A 193 13.25 8.20 1.27
C GLU A 193 13.65 8.67 -0.12
N ASP A 194 12.68 9.05 -0.94
CA ASP A 194 12.88 9.45 -2.33
C ASP A 194 13.31 10.91 -2.47
N LEU A 195 13.49 11.63 -1.36
CA LEU A 195 13.92 13.03 -1.36
C LEU A 195 15.13 13.34 -2.27
N PRO A 196 16.20 12.50 -2.35
CA PRO A 196 17.30 12.75 -3.27
C PRO A 196 16.91 12.64 -4.75
N GLU A 197 16.04 11.68 -5.09
CA GLU A 197 15.54 11.42 -6.44
C GLU A 197 14.54 12.49 -6.87
N ASP A 198 13.58 12.81 -6.00
CA ASP A 198 12.59 13.88 -6.20
C ASP A 198 13.24 15.23 -6.47
N LEU A 199 14.33 15.55 -5.75
CA LEU A 199 15.13 16.74 -6.01
C LEU A 199 15.81 16.71 -7.40
N GLY A 200 16.17 15.54 -7.90
CA GLY A 200 16.72 15.36 -9.25
C GLY A 200 15.66 15.55 -10.35
N ASN A 201 14.40 15.21 -10.03
CA ASN A 201 13.26 15.26 -10.94
C ASN A 201 12.44 16.56 -10.83
N ASP A 202 12.91 17.55 -10.06
CA ASP A 202 12.21 18.80 -9.77
C ASP A 202 10.81 18.60 -9.13
N VAL A 203 10.63 17.49 -8.39
CA VAL A 203 9.41 17.16 -7.64
C VAL A 203 9.43 17.85 -6.28
N LEU A 204 8.30 18.48 -5.92
CA LEU A 204 8.17 19.23 -4.68
C LEU A 204 7.25 18.47 -3.71
N ASN A 205 7.86 17.63 -2.89
CA ASN A 205 7.20 16.72 -1.96
C ASN A 205 6.96 17.34 -0.55
N VAL A 206 6.29 16.61 0.34
CA VAL A 206 5.92 17.12 1.67
C VAL A 206 7.15 17.53 2.50
N PRO A 207 8.23 16.73 2.62
CA PRO A 207 9.44 17.13 3.32
C PRO A 207 10.04 18.47 2.85
N LEU A 208 10.14 18.69 1.53
CA LEU A 208 10.68 19.94 0.98
C LEU A 208 9.79 21.15 1.24
N LEU A 209 8.47 20.96 1.27
CA LEU A 209 7.54 22.05 1.54
C LEU A 209 7.46 22.41 3.02
N LEU A 210 7.63 21.41 3.89
CA LEU A 210 7.79 21.67 5.32
C LEU A 210 9.09 22.43 5.59
N TYR A 211 10.13 22.21 4.78
CA TYR A 211 11.39 22.94 4.83
C TYR A 211 11.20 24.40 4.42
N ARG A 212 11.24 25.31 5.40
CA ARG A 212 11.02 26.76 5.20
C ARG A 212 12.21 27.51 4.60
N GLY A 213 13.29 26.81 4.24
CA GLY A 213 14.45 27.39 3.55
C GLY A 213 14.24 27.46 2.04
N ASP A 214 15.07 28.23 1.33
CA ASP A 214 15.07 28.23 -0.14
C ASP A 214 15.96 27.08 -0.65
N PRO A 215 15.40 26.03 -1.30
CA PRO A 215 16.17 24.89 -1.80
C PRO A 215 17.31 25.29 -2.74
N THR A 216 17.19 26.44 -3.42
CA THR A 216 18.18 26.94 -4.38
C THR A 216 19.39 27.63 -3.73
N GLU A 217 19.35 27.89 -2.42
CA GLU A 217 20.48 28.48 -1.68
C GLU A 217 21.55 27.46 -1.26
N HIS A 218 21.33 26.17 -1.53
CA HIS A 218 22.24 25.09 -1.13
C HIS A 218 23.24 24.76 -2.23
N ALA A 219 24.49 24.47 -1.83
CA ALA A 219 25.58 24.21 -2.76
C ALA A 219 25.51 22.83 -3.44
N SER A 220 24.66 21.93 -2.94
CA SER A 220 24.42 20.57 -3.45
C SER A 220 23.13 19.99 -2.86
N THR A 221 22.58 18.95 -3.50
CA THR A 221 21.46 18.13 -3.00
C THR A 221 21.72 17.63 -1.58
N ARG A 222 22.93 17.11 -1.32
CA ARG A 222 23.36 16.69 0.01
C ARG A 222 23.27 17.81 1.06
N ALA A 223 23.73 19.02 0.72
CA ALA A 223 23.69 20.15 1.64
C ALA A 223 22.26 20.65 1.92
N LEU A 224 21.32 20.42 1.00
CA LEU A 224 19.91 20.64 1.23
C LEU A 224 19.33 19.57 2.17
N ILE A 225 19.56 18.29 1.87
CA ILE A 225 19.11 17.16 2.69
C ILE A 225 19.62 17.29 4.14
N ASP A 226 20.91 17.56 4.34
CA ASP A 226 21.47 17.76 5.68
C ASP A 226 20.76 18.92 6.41
N SER A 227 20.42 19.99 5.70
CA SER A 227 19.68 21.11 6.30
C SER A 227 18.22 20.77 6.61
N VAL A 228 17.56 19.93 5.80
CA VAL A 228 16.21 19.43 6.08
C VAL A 228 16.25 18.58 7.34
N LEU A 229 17.19 17.64 7.42
CA LEU A 229 17.39 16.73 8.57
C LEU A 229 17.73 17.46 9.87
N ASP A 230 18.48 18.57 9.80
CA ASP A 230 18.86 19.40 10.95
C ASP A 230 17.79 20.45 11.34
N SER A 231 16.68 20.54 10.60
CA SER A 231 15.61 21.52 10.84
C SER A 231 14.49 20.99 11.74
N ASP A 232 13.36 21.72 11.81
CA ASP A 232 12.13 21.26 12.47
C ASP A 232 11.29 20.30 11.60
N VAL A 233 11.71 20.01 10.37
CA VAL A 233 10.97 19.13 9.43
C VAL A 233 10.75 17.73 9.99
N PRO A 234 11.75 16.99 10.52
CA PRO A 234 11.51 15.65 11.07
C PRO A 234 10.46 15.61 12.18
N ALA A 235 10.46 16.61 13.07
CA ALA A 235 9.47 16.70 14.14
C ALA A 235 8.07 17.03 13.62
N ARG A 236 7.96 17.87 12.58
CA ARG A 236 6.67 18.21 11.95
C ARG A 236 6.11 17.05 11.13
N LEU A 237 6.96 16.26 10.48
CA LEU A 237 6.56 15.01 9.82
C LEU A 237 6.04 14.00 10.84
N ASP A 238 6.72 13.87 12.00
CA ASP A 238 6.28 13.01 13.09
C ASP A 238 4.90 13.41 13.65
N GLU A 239 4.68 14.72 13.85
CA GLU A 239 3.37 15.26 14.26
C GLU A 239 2.28 14.97 13.22
N LEU A 240 2.56 15.19 11.93
CA LEU A 240 1.62 14.94 10.83
C LEU A 240 1.27 13.46 10.70
N ILE A 241 2.27 12.58 10.72
CA ILE A 241 2.07 11.12 10.64
C ILE A 241 1.25 10.64 11.86
N THR A 242 1.58 11.11 13.06
CA THR A 242 0.84 10.73 14.28
C THR A 242 -0.63 11.13 14.20
N GLU A 243 -0.95 12.33 13.69
CA GLU A 243 -2.34 12.75 13.49
C GLU A 243 -3.12 11.78 12.59
N HIS A 244 -2.54 11.38 11.46
CA HIS A 244 -3.18 10.45 10.53
C HIS A 244 -3.23 9.01 11.06
N GLU A 245 -2.22 8.55 11.80
CA GLU A 245 -2.24 7.26 12.49
C GLU A 245 -3.34 7.20 13.55
N ASP A 246 -3.52 8.28 14.34
CA ASP A 246 -4.58 8.40 15.35
C ASP A 246 -5.97 8.35 14.69
N GLU A 247 -6.16 9.04 13.57
CA GLU A 247 -7.41 8.99 12.80
C GLU A 247 -7.68 7.60 12.21
N MET A 248 -6.66 6.96 11.65
CA MET A 248 -6.71 5.60 11.14
C MET A 248 -7.12 4.62 12.24
N GLU A 249 -6.45 4.66 13.40
CA GLU A 249 -6.74 3.79 14.53
C GLU A 249 -8.16 4.02 15.07
N ALA A 250 -8.57 5.28 15.21
CA ALA A 250 -9.92 5.64 15.65
C ALA A 250 -10.99 5.09 14.69
N ALA A 251 -10.78 5.22 13.38
CA ALA A 251 -11.69 4.69 12.37
C ALA A 251 -11.79 3.15 12.42
N ALA A 252 -10.66 2.45 12.54
CA ALA A 252 -10.62 0.99 12.68
C ALA A 252 -11.36 0.51 13.93
N ARG A 253 -11.13 1.16 15.08
CA ARG A 253 -11.82 0.84 16.34
C ARG A 253 -13.32 1.07 16.24
N GLN A 254 -13.74 2.19 15.65
CA GLN A 254 -15.16 2.47 15.44
C GLN A 254 -15.80 1.47 14.47
N PHE A 255 -15.09 1.09 13.40
CA PHE A 255 -15.55 0.05 12.48
C PHE A 255 -15.77 -1.27 13.22
N ALA A 256 -14.77 -1.72 14.00
CA ALA A 256 -14.87 -2.95 14.78
C ALA A 256 -16.00 -2.90 15.82
N ALA A 257 -16.16 -1.78 16.54
CA ALA A 257 -17.19 -1.61 17.57
C ALA A 257 -18.62 -1.66 17.01
N ASP A 258 -18.83 -1.14 15.79
CA ASP A 258 -20.13 -1.15 15.13
C ASP A 258 -20.32 -2.36 14.21
N SER A 259 -19.29 -3.18 14.01
CA SER A 259 -19.36 -4.39 13.21
C SER A 259 -20.33 -5.40 13.84
N ARG A 260 -20.99 -6.19 12.99
CA ARG A 260 -21.81 -7.34 13.45
C ARG A 260 -21.01 -8.63 13.55
N HIS A 261 -19.75 -8.59 13.13
CA HIS A 261 -18.86 -9.74 12.98
C HIS A 261 -18.00 -9.88 14.23
N GLU A 262 -17.78 -11.12 14.66
CA GLU A 262 -16.92 -11.43 15.79
C GLU A 262 -15.44 -11.35 15.37
N THR A 263 -14.52 -11.26 16.33
CA THR A 263 -13.06 -11.22 16.03
C THR A 263 -12.59 -12.44 15.24
N SER A 264 -13.24 -13.60 15.41
CA SER A 264 -12.95 -14.80 14.62
C SER A 264 -13.27 -14.63 13.14
N ASP A 265 -14.32 -13.90 12.81
CA ASP A 265 -14.78 -13.69 11.43
C ASP A 265 -13.83 -12.72 10.72
N LEU A 266 -13.38 -11.68 11.44
CA LEU A 266 -12.33 -10.77 10.96
C LEU A 266 -11.02 -11.54 10.70
N LEU A 267 -10.60 -12.41 11.62
CA LEU A 267 -9.39 -13.22 11.42
C LEU A 267 -9.52 -14.22 10.27
N ASP A 268 -10.70 -14.79 10.05
CA ASP A 268 -10.95 -15.69 8.92
C ASP A 268 -10.88 -14.91 7.59
N ALA A 269 -11.59 -13.79 7.49
CA ALA A 269 -11.52 -12.91 6.32
C ALA A 269 -10.08 -12.45 6.01
N TRP A 270 -9.30 -12.10 7.04
CA TRP A 270 -7.88 -11.79 6.90
C TRP A 270 -7.08 -12.98 6.38
N ASN A 271 -7.26 -14.16 6.96
CA ASN A 271 -6.55 -15.35 6.49
C ASN A 271 -6.86 -15.67 5.03
N ARG A 272 -8.13 -15.52 4.61
CA ARG A 272 -8.59 -15.78 3.24
C ARG A 272 -8.04 -14.76 2.26
N SER A 273 -8.07 -13.47 2.59
CA SER A 273 -7.47 -12.44 1.75
C SER A 273 -5.97 -12.68 1.56
N LEU A 274 -5.26 -13.10 2.62
CA LEU A 274 -3.84 -13.44 2.50
C LEU A 274 -3.58 -14.75 1.74
N VAL A 275 -4.48 -15.75 1.80
CA VAL A 275 -4.35 -16.92 0.90
C VAL A 275 -4.50 -16.47 -0.55
N TRP A 276 -5.54 -15.68 -0.84
CA TRP A 276 -5.76 -15.16 -2.18
C TRP A 276 -4.56 -14.38 -2.70
N TYR A 277 -4.00 -13.47 -1.89
CA TYR A 277 -2.82 -12.70 -2.27
C TYR A 277 -1.65 -13.59 -2.65
N LEU A 278 -1.33 -14.59 -1.83
CA LEU A 278 -0.25 -15.53 -2.08
C LEU A 278 -0.46 -16.42 -3.31
N ASP A 279 -1.71 -16.78 -3.59
CA ASP A 279 -2.05 -17.67 -4.71
C ASP A 279 -2.26 -16.93 -6.03
N ALA A 280 -2.67 -15.66 -5.97
CA ALA A 280 -3.10 -14.89 -7.14
C ALA A 280 -2.08 -13.83 -7.56
N ALA A 281 -1.43 -13.14 -6.62
CA ALA A 281 -0.61 -11.97 -6.91
C ALA A 281 0.87 -12.15 -6.53
N CYS A 282 1.15 -12.63 -5.32
CA CYS A 282 2.51 -12.69 -4.79
C CYS A 282 3.37 -13.74 -5.51
N THR A 283 4.47 -13.30 -6.11
CA THR A 283 5.44 -14.18 -6.77
C THR A 283 6.54 -14.69 -5.84
N VAL A 284 6.62 -14.13 -4.62
CA VAL A 284 7.68 -14.45 -3.65
C VAL A 284 7.21 -15.58 -2.72
N PRO A 285 7.95 -16.71 -2.63
CA PRO A 285 7.56 -17.79 -1.73
C PRO A 285 7.72 -17.38 -0.27
N VAL A 286 6.79 -17.83 0.58
CA VAL A 286 6.76 -17.50 2.02
C VAL A 286 8.07 -17.85 2.71
N GLU A 287 8.68 -18.98 2.38
CA GLU A 287 9.91 -19.47 3.00
C GLU A 287 11.12 -18.56 2.77
N ARG A 288 11.07 -17.69 1.75
CA ARG A 288 12.12 -16.70 1.49
C ARG A 288 12.16 -15.63 2.58
N ASN A 289 11.00 -15.18 3.05
CA ASN A 289 10.90 -14.07 4.01
C ASN A 289 10.67 -14.57 5.44
N VAL A 290 10.01 -15.73 5.59
CA VAL A 290 9.79 -16.37 6.89
C VAL A 290 10.42 -17.77 6.84
N PRO A 291 11.73 -17.87 7.19
CA PRO A 291 12.45 -19.14 7.17
C PRO A 291 11.78 -20.21 8.04
N GLU A 292 12.01 -21.48 7.72
CA GLU A 292 11.39 -22.63 8.40
C GLU A 292 11.54 -22.58 9.93
N GLU A 293 12.73 -22.19 10.43
CA GLU A 293 13.00 -22.02 11.87
C GLU A 293 12.07 -20.96 12.51
N ARG A 294 11.83 -19.84 11.81
CA ARG A 294 10.90 -18.79 12.29
C ARG A 294 9.46 -19.28 12.25
N GLN A 295 9.07 -20.02 11.21
CA GLN A 295 7.73 -20.62 11.15
C GLN A 295 7.50 -21.64 12.26
N GLU A 296 8.50 -22.49 12.56
CA GLU A 296 8.46 -23.43 13.69
C GLU A 296 8.36 -22.70 15.02
N ALA A 297 9.12 -21.61 15.21
CA ALA A 297 9.03 -20.78 16.39
C ALA A 297 7.62 -20.17 16.57
N ILE A 298 7.01 -19.64 15.50
CA ILE A 298 5.65 -19.11 15.50
C ILE A 298 4.64 -20.21 15.90
N ARG A 299 4.72 -21.38 15.25
CA ARG A 299 3.88 -22.56 15.56
C ARG A 299 4.00 -22.95 17.02
N SER A 300 5.22 -23.00 17.55
CA SER A 300 5.48 -23.38 18.94
C SER A 300 4.98 -22.33 19.94
N LYS A 301 5.14 -21.02 19.65
CA LYS A 301 4.71 -19.94 20.55
C LYS A 301 3.18 -19.81 20.60
N LEU A 302 2.48 -19.93 19.46
CA LEU A 302 1.02 -19.81 19.41
C LEU A 302 0.28 -21.09 19.78
N GLY A 303 0.84 -22.26 19.46
CA GLY A 303 0.24 -23.57 19.72
C GLY A 303 0.57 -24.17 21.10
N GLY A 304 1.47 -23.55 21.86
CA GLY A 304 1.85 -24.01 23.20
C GLY A 304 0.95 -23.44 24.32
N ASP A 305 1.00 -24.07 25.49
CA ASP A 305 0.25 -23.65 26.69
C ASP A 305 0.90 -22.46 27.44
N ASP A 306 1.98 -21.88 26.89
CA ASP A 306 2.72 -20.77 27.50
C ASP A 306 2.12 -19.42 27.07
N GLU A 307 1.17 -18.93 27.87
CA GLU A 307 0.45 -17.68 27.64
C GLU A 307 1.38 -16.47 27.48
N THR A 308 2.51 -16.44 28.20
CA THR A 308 3.48 -15.34 28.11
C THR A 308 4.18 -15.33 26.74
N LYS A 309 4.62 -16.49 26.24
CA LYS A 309 5.23 -16.58 24.90
C LYS A 309 4.24 -16.25 23.78
N ARG A 310 2.99 -16.70 23.95
CA ARG A 310 1.92 -16.39 23.01
C ARG A 310 1.66 -14.89 22.97
N ARG A 311 1.47 -14.26 24.13
CA ARG A 311 1.24 -12.82 24.24
C ARG A 311 2.40 -12.02 23.65
N TYR A 312 3.64 -12.38 23.99
CA TYR A 312 4.83 -11.71 23.46
C TYR A 312 4.87 -11.74 21.92
N LEU A 313 4.57 -12.87 21.29
CA LEU A 313 4.52 -12.95 19.82
C LEU A 313 3.38 -12.11 19.22
N LEU A 314 2.23 -12.03 19.88
CA LEU A 314 1.13 -11.19 19.41
C LEU A 314 1.47 -9.69 19.53
N GLU A 315 2.18 -9.30 20.59
CA GLU A 315 2.72 -7.95 20.75
C GLU A 315 3.81 -7.64 19.71
N GLU A 316 4.66 -8.63 19.39
CA GLU A 316 5.70 -8.55 18.33
C GLU A 316 5.05 -8.26 16.97
N ILE A 317 3.99 -8.97 16.58
CA ILE A 317 3.28 -8.74 15.29
C ILE A 317 2.77 -7.30 15.15
N VAL A 318 2.28 -6.68 16.23
CA VAL A 318 1.78 -5.30 16.18
C VAL A 318 2.92 -4.29 16.20
N ALA A 319 4.04 -4.65 16.85
CA ALA A 319 5.18 -3.75 16.96
C ALA A 319 5.87 -3.52 15.61
N GLU A 320 5.81 -4.50 14.72
CA GLU A 320 6.35 -4.42 13.35
C GLU A 320 5.34 -3.88 12.33
N PHE A 321 4.13 -3.48 12.76
CA PHE A 321 3.18 -2.89 11.82
C PHE A 321 3.61 -1.45 11.49
N PRO A 322 3.47 -0.99 10.23
CA PRO A 322 3.90 0.34 9.78
C PRO A 322 3.38 1.51 10.62
N ALA A 323 2.19 1.36 11.19
CA ALA A 323 1.53 2.39 11.98
C ALA A 323 1.67 2.21 13.49
N ARG A 324 1.80 3.33 14.21
CA ARG A 324 1.72 3.35 15.68
C ARG A 324 0.34 2.89 16.14
N PHE A 325 0.34 1.92 17.06
CA PHE A 325 -0.88 1.45 17.72
C PHE A 325 -0.78 1.61 19.23
N ASP A 326 -1.74 2.33 19.79
CA ASP A 326 -1.74 2.72 21.21
C ASP A 326 -2.11 1.57 22.17
N SER A 327 -2.67 0.45 21.68
CA SER A 327 -3.06 -0.68 22.56
C SER A 327 -2.58 -2.07 22.10
N ARG A 328 -1.27 -2.22 21.91
CA ARG A 328 -0.61 -3.53 21.72
C ARG A 328 -1.08 -4.60 22.71
N GLU A 329 -1.25 -4.22 23.98
CA GLU A 329 -1.73 -5.11 25.03
C GLU A 329 -3.18 -5.58 24.81
N GLU A 330 -4.05 -4.70 24.29
CA GLU A 330 -5.45 -4.99 24.01
C GLU A 330 -5.58 -5.88 22.78
N PHE A 331 -4.76 -5.65 21.75
CA PHE A 331 -4.65 -6.56 20.61
C PHE A 331 -4.24 -7.95 21.07
N ALA A 332 -3.14 -8.05 21.83
CA ALA A 332 -2.63 -9.33 22.30
C ALA A 332 -3.65 -10.03 23.21
N ALA A 333 -4.36 -9.28 24.06
CA ALA A 333 -5.46 -9.81 24.87
C ALA A 333 -6.61 -10.34 24.00
N SER A 334 -7.06 -9.58 22.99
CA SER A 334 -8.16 -9.97 22.10
C SER A 334 -7.82 -11.24 21.31
N MET A 335 -6.61 -11.30 20.74
CA MET A 335 -6.13 -12.42 19.94
C MET A 335 -5.73 -13.64 20.77
N SER A 336 -5.40 -13.47 22.06
CA SER A 336 -5.03 -14.58 22.95
C SER A 336 -6.15 -15.62 23.14
N SER A 337 -7.40 -15.23 22.91
CA SER A 337 -8.57 -16.10 23.04
C SER A 337 -8.83 -17.00 21.82
N LEU A 338 -8.23 -16.70 20.67
CA LEU A 338 -8.53 -17.36 19.40
C LEU A 338 -7.78 -18.71 19.24
N PRO A 339 -8.25 -19.64 18.39
CA PRO A 339 -7.55 -20.90 18.16
C PRO A 339 -6.18 -20.71 17.48
N ALA A 340 -5.16 -21.44 17.93
CA ALA A 340 -3.84 -21.44 17.31
C ALA A 340 -3.87 -21.87 15.83
N THR A 341 -4.82 -22.73 15.45
CA THR A 341 -5.05 -23.18 14.07
C THR A 341 -5.37 -22.03 13.12
N SER A 342 -5.97 -20.95 13.63
CA SER A 342 -6.30 -19.75 12.85
C SER A 342 -5.21 -18.67 12.93
N LEU A 343 -4.54 -18.55 14.09
CA LEU A 343 -3.52 -17.52 14.31
C LEU A 343 -2.17 -17.83 13.67
N VAL A 344 -1.75 -19.10 13.65
CA VAL A 344 -0.45 -19.47 13.09
C VAL A 344 -0.34 -19.11 11.60
N PRO A 345 -1.32 -19.47 10.74
CA PRO A 345 -1.27 -19.07 9.34
C PRO A 345 -1.28 -17.55 9.18
N ALA A 346 -2.12 -16.83 9.93
CA ALA A 346 -2.19 -15.37 9.88
C ALA A 346 -0.84 -14.73 10.23
N ALA A 347 -0.24 -15.12 11.35
CA ALA A 347 1.04 -14.59 11.80
C ALA A 347 2.17 -14.82 10.78
N ILE A 348 2.28 -16.04 10.23
CA ILE A 348 3.32 -16.34 9.22
C ILE A 348 3.13 -15.47 7.98
N LYS A 349 1.91 -15.33 7.48
CA LYS A 349 1.65 -14.55 6.27
C LYS A 349 1.80 -13.04 6.51
N THR A 350 1.44 -12.54 7.69
CA THR A 350 1.67 -11.13 8.08
C THR A 350 3.17 -10.81 8.06
N PHE A 351 4.02 -11.60 8.73
CA PHE A 351 5.48 -11.40 8.68
C PHE A 351 6.05 -11.51 7.25
N HIS A 352 5.46 -12.36 6.41
CA HIS A 352 5.88 -12.46 5.02
C HIS A 352 5.59 -11.18 4.23
N ILE A 353 4.39 -10.60 4.42
CA ILE A 353 3.96 -9.36 3.75
C ILE A 353 4.75 -8.16 4.26
N GLU A 354 4.93 -8.05 5.57
CA GLU A 354 5.78 -7.04 6.20
C GLU A 354 7.17 -7.01 5.54
N ALA A 355 7.84 -8.17 5.48
CA ALA A 355 9.13 -8.29 4.81
C ALA A 355 9.09 -8.03 3.29
N LEU A 356 7.94 -8.15 2.62
CA LEU A 356 7.80 -7.75 1.22
C LEU A 356 7.71 -6.23 1.09
N VAL A 357 6.89 -5.60 1.93
CA VAL A 357 6.72 -4.15 1.94
C VAL A 357 8.06 -3.48 2.29
N ASP A 358 8.73 -3.94 3.34
CA ASP A 358 10.05 -3.43 3.76
C ASP A 358 11.16 -3.64 2.71
N SER A 359 11.00 -4.60 1.80
CA SER A 359 11.95 -4.81 0.69
C SER A 359 11.77 -3.82 -0.46
N VAL A 360 10.65 -3.09 -0.46
CA VAL A 360 10.26 -2.12 -1.48
C VAL A 360 10.44 -0.70 -0.95
N MET A 361 9.95 -0.44 0.25
CA MET A 361 9.99 0.87 0.92
C MET A 361 10.08 0.67 2.42
N THR A 362 10.65 1.61 3.16
CA THR A 362 10.50 1.61 4.62
C THR A 362 9.07 1.91 5.01
N THR A 363 8.69 1.36 6.15
CA THR A 363 7.35 1.49 6.71
C THR A 363 7.31 2.36 7.96
N SER A 364 8.45 2.95 8.36
CA SER A 364 8.56 3.82 9.52
C SER A 364 9.34 5.10 9.19
N LEU A 365 8.88 6.23 9.74
CA LEU A 365 9.58 7.51 9.59
C LEU A 365 11.00 7.45 10.20
N GLU A 366 11.20 6.69 11.28
CA GLU A 366 12.51 6.55 11.91
C GLU A 366 13.52 5.92 10.96
N ASP A 367 13.12 4.84 10.29
CA ASP A 367 13.97 4.12 9.33
C ASP A 367 14.19 4.94 8.06
N ALA A 368 13.14 5.59 7.51
CA ALA A 368 13.28 6.49 6.36
C ALA A 368 14.28 7.61 6.63
N LEU A 369 14.18 8.28 7.78
CA LEU A 369 15.13 9.32 8.18
C LEU A 369 16.53 8.77 8.46
N ALA A 370 16.65 7.54 8.94
CA ALA A 370 17.94 6.88 9.16
C ALA A 370 18.63 6.53 7.82
N ASN A 371 17.86 6.00 6.86
CA ASN A 371 18.31 5.71 5.50
C ASN A 371 18.75 7.00 4.80
N LEU A 372 17.91 8.03 4.79
CA LEU A 372 18.22 9.33 4.21
C LEU A 372 19.52 9.93 4.78
N ARG A 373 19.76 9.80 6.09
CA ARG A 373 21.02 10.21 6.75
C ARG A 373 22.22 9.37 6.29
N ALA A 374 22.05 8.06 6.17
CA ALA A 374 23.12 7.16 5.76
C ALA A 374 23.55 7.45 4.31
N GLU A 375 22.58 7.66 3.43
CA GLU A 375 22.82 8.02 2.03
C GLU A 375 23.47 9.39 1.90
N SER A 376 22.99 10.38 2.66
CA SER A 376 23.62 11.70 2.70
C SER A 376 25.07 11.60 3.14
N THR A 377 25.45 10.64 4.01
CA THR A 377 26.85 10.46 4.43
C THR A 377 27.73 9.75 3.41
N THR A 378 27.17 8.92 2.53
CA THR A 378 27.94 8.12 1.55
C THR A 378 28.13 8.78 0.18
N ALA A 379 27.35 9.80 -0.17
CA ALA A 379 27.38 10.48 -1.46
C ALA A 379 28.56 11.48 -1.65
N ASP A 380 29.77 11.14 -1.19
CA ASP A 380 31.02 11.92 -1.43
C ASP A 380 31.82 11.43 -2.65
#